data_AF-A0A358SI30-F1
#
_entry.id   AF-A0A358SI30-F1
#
_cell.length_a   1.000
_cell.length_b   1.000
_cell.length_c   1.000
_cell.angle_alpha   90.00
_cell.angle_beta   90.00
_cell.angle_gamma   90.00
#
_symmetry.space_group_name_H-M   'P 1'
#
loop_
_entity.id
_entity.type
_entity.pdbx_description
1 polymer ?
#
loop_
_entity_poly.entity_id
_entity_poly.type
_entity_poly.pdbx_seq_one_letter_code
_entity_poly.pdbx_strand_id
1 'polypeptide(L)'
;MGYLLAMSAEFRDWLADLSVSDPASARLAGAALAALLAEGAGLGPPAVTRIDDGPRYRGAALGAALEQTRQRKLERLAVARSHTTEAAELVTDIDHQLDELRTLQATLGGQHLRAVRAGRQDLADELADNLAGTADHLAELRQRLPGVIRNREQLAAKSQRLQEQFDAFTARTESLKARFRAAEGARAAEEAIAAVTRAAGDASQPGRDADAPAEGAESPAEGAGTSSAGRLEDLLTDMEGELRADPDAAELGDLRPAPGLLELRPAVYGDLRILFAVEPPGTALLIAVLEGRDAVVEHYDEAVRLSSDVLRRVRAGQDPEAAAHVLADADFFLAEFFPGEAGQIRAGAAALVARNQARTLAEQRISLGLSRAQVAERMGVPPQRVAAIEGAEPGAVGVRILAAFVQALGGQLEIAADFGGQRVLLR
;
A
#
# COMPACT_ATOMS: atom_id res chain seq x y z
N MET A 1 -27.16 -7.93 14.11
CA MET A 1 -27.01 -9.24 13.44
C MET A 1 -25.52 -9.46 13.33
N GLY A 2 -25.02 -10.55 13.91
CA GLY A 2 -23.60 -10.90 13.85
C GLY A 2 -23.14 -11.24 12.45
N TYR A 3 -21.83 -11.40 12.26
CA TYR A 3 -21.26 -11.90 11.03
C TYR A 3 -20.90 -13.39 11.17
N LEU A 4 -20.89 -14.10 10.04
CA LEU A 4 -20.09 -15.31 9.85
C LEU A 4 -18.63 -14.89 9.63
N LEU A 5 -17.67 -15.73 10.01
CA LEU A 5 -16.25 -15.47 9.73
C LEU A 5 -15.77 -16.42 8.64
N ALA A 6 -15.24 -15.89 7.54
CA ALA A 6 -14.59 -16.67 6.49
C ALA A 6 -13.09 -16.34 6.45
N MET A 7 -12.24 -17.33 6.23
CA MET A 7 -10.79 -17.15 6.15
C MET A 7 -10.10 -18.25 5.33
N SER A 8 -8.89 -17.96 4.87
CA SER A 8 -8.03 -18.93 4.20
C SER A 8 -7.44 -19.95 5.19
N ALA A 9 -6.88 -21.05 4.67
CA ALA A 9 -6.11 -21.99 5.50
C ALA A 9 -4.89 -21.29 6.15
N GLU A 10 -4.20 -20.43 5.41
CA GLU A 10 -3.03 -19.68 5.92
C GLU A 10 -3.40 -18.76 7.09
N PHE A 11 -4.54 -18.07 7.02
CA PHE A 11 -4.98 -17.20 8.11
C PHE A 11 -5.38 -18.01 9.34
N ARG A 12 -6.03 -19.16 9.12
CA ARG A 12 -6.38 -20.11 10.19
C ARG A 12 -5.12 -20.62 10.90
N ASP A 13 -4.11 -21.03 10.13
CA ASP A 13 -2.85 -21.53 10.68
C ASP A 13 -2.09 -20.42 11.42
N TRP A 14 -2.10 -19.18 10.89
CA TRP A 14 -1.54 -18.02 11.58
C TRP A 14 -2.22 -17.78 12.94
N LEU A 15 -3.55 -17.83 13.04
CA LEU A 15 -4.26 -17.68 14.32
C LEU A 15 -3.88 -18.78 15.33
N ALA A 16 -3.72 -20.02 14.86
CA ALA A 16 -3.31 -21.15 15.70
C ALA A 16 -1.86 -20.97 16.20
N ASP A 17 -0.95 -20.56 15.32
CA ASP A 17 0.46 -20.31 15.65
C ASP A 17 0.61 -19.11 16.58
N LEU A 18 -0.16 -18.02 16.36
CA LEU A 18 -0.14 -16.83 17.20
C LEU A 18 -0.48 -17.14 18.65
N SER A 19 -1.41 -18.08 18.86
CA SER A 19 -1.81 -18.51 20.20
C SER A 19 -0.67 -19.18 20.98
N VAL A 20 0.34 -19.70 20.28
CA VAL A 20 1.55 -20.30 20.87
C VAL A 20 2.69 -19.30 20.96
N SER A 21 2.91 -18.47 19.93
CA SER A 21 4.06 -17.56 19.82
C SER A 21 3.89 -16.27 20.63
N ASP A 22 2.71 -15.64 20.58
CA ASP A 22 2.37 -14.44 21.35
C ASP A 22 0.92 -14.52 21.88
N PRO A 23 0.72 -15.15 23.06
CA PRO A 23 -0.60 -15.27 23.67
C PRO A 23 -1.27 -13.91 23.99
N ALA A 24 -0.51 -12.82 24.13
CA ALA A 24 -1.10 -11.51 24.39
C ALA A 24 -1.73 -10.95 23.12
N SER A 25 -1.02 -10.99 22.00
CA SER A 25 -1.53 -10.60 20.68
C SER A 25 -2.65 -11.53 20.22
N ALA A 26 -2.55 -12.84 20.48
CA ALA A 26 -3.61 -13.80 20.21
C ALA A 26 -4.93 -13.45 20.92
N ARG A 27 -4.86 -13.08 22.21
CA ARG A 27 -6.05 -12.66 22.96
C ARG A 27 -6.67 -11.37 22.42
N LEU A 28 -5.85 -10.41 22.00
CA LEU A 28 -6.33 -9.18 21.36
C LEU A 28 -7.01 -9.46 20.02
N ALA A 29 -6.39 -10.27 19.17
CA ALA A 29 -6.95 -10.72 17.90
C ALA A 29 -8.28 -11.47 18.12
N GLY A 30 -8.28 -12.45 19.02
CA GLY A 30 -9.45 -13.24 19.38
C GLY A 30 -10.59 -12.40 19.93
N ALA A 31 -10.31 -11.45 20.80
CA ALA A 31 -11.32 -10.54 21.36
C ALA A 31 -11.93 -9.64 20.26
N ALA A 32 -11.12 -9.14 19.34
CA ALA A 32 -11.59 -8.30 18.25
C ALA A 32 -12.43 -9.08 17.23
N LEU A 33 -12.01 -10.29 16.87
CA LEU A 33 -12.76 -11.17 15.97
C LEU A 33 -14.07 -11.66 16.61
N ALA A 34 -14.06 -11.99 17.90
CA ALA A 34 -15.28 -12.33 18.63
C ALA A 34 -16.26 -11.15 18.72
N ALA A 35 -15.75 -9.92 18.91
CA ALA A 35 -16.57 -8.71 18.86
C ALA A 35 -17.15 -8.47 17.46
N LEU A 36 -16.36 -8.70 16.40
CA LEU A 36 -16.82 -8.59 15.01
C LEU A 36 -17.90 -9.64 14.68
N LEU A 37 -17.71 -10.89 15.11
CA LEU A 37 -18.69 -11.98 14.96
C LEU A 37 -20.01 -11.62 15.66
N ALA A 38 -19.96 -11.03 16.87
CA ALA A 38 -21.15 -10.71 17.66
C ALA A 38 -21.89 -9.45 17.17
N GLU A 39 -21.17 -8.34 16.98
CA GLU A 39 -21.77 -7.03 16.68
C GLU A 39 -21.92 -6.76 15.17
N GLY A 40 -21.13 -7.45 14.34
CA GLY A 40 -21.13 -7.27 12.88
C GLY A 40 -20.91 -5.82 12.48
N ALA A 41 -21.82 -5.28 11.66
CA ALA A 41 -21.82 -3.87 11.25
C ALA A 41 -21.95 -2.87 12.42
N GLY A 42 -22.47 -3.32 13.56
CA GLY A 42 -22.66 -2.50 14.76
C GLY A 42 -21.38 -2.17 15.52
N LEU A 43 -20.27 -2.85 15.20
CA LEU A 43 -18.96 -2.49 15.77
C LEU A 43 -18.56 -1.11 15.24
N GLY A 44 -18.37 -0.95 13.93
CA GLY A 44 -18.10 0.36 13.32
C GLY A 44 -16.85 1.05 13.88
N PRO A 45 -16.56 2.29 13.47
CA PRO A 45 -15.32 2.94 13.88
C PRO A 45 -15.38 3.44 15.34
N PRO A 46 -14.24 3.67 16.02
CA PRO A 46 -12.87 3.52 15.49
C PRO A 46 -12.36 2.07 15.37
N ALA A 47 -13.05 1.07 15.92
CA ALA A 47 -12.58 -0.32 15.86
C ALA A 47 -12.65 -0.89 14.44
N VAL A 48 -13.65 -0.51 13.64
CA VAL A 48 -13.76 -0.88 12.22
C VAL A 48 -13.78 0.38 11.36
N THR A 49 -12.71 0.61 10.61
CA THR A 49 -12.59 1.75 9.69
C THR A 49 -12.69 1.28 8.24
N ARG A 50 -13.26 2.13 7.38
CA ARG A 50 -13.25 1.90 5.94
C ARG A 50 -11.88 2.30 5.38
N ILE A 51 -11.33 1.48 4.49
CA ILE A 51 -10.12 1.84 3.76
C ILE A 51 -10.57 2.60 2.51
N ASP A 52 -10.31 3.89 2.50
CA ASP A 52 -10.71 4.80 1.42
C ASP A 52 -9.54 5.14 0.50
N ASP A 53 -9.87 5.59 -0.71
CA ASP A 53 -8.95 6.03 -1.76
C ASP A 53 -8.36 7.44 -1.48
N GLY A 54 -7.92 7.66 -0.24
CA GLY A 54 -7.39 8.94 0.22
C GLY A 54 -6.01 9.26 -0.39
N PRO A 55 -5.58 10.54 -0.34
CA PRO A 55 -4.33 10.97 -0.96
C PRO A 55 -3.08 10.22 -0.47
N ARG A 56 -3.05 9.84 0.81
CA ARG A 56 -1.95 9.07 1.42
C ARG A 56 -1.79 7.69 0.78
N TYR A 57 -2.89 6.94 0.70
CA TYR A 57 -2.89 5.61 0.10
C TYR A 57 -2.57 5.67 -1.39
N ARG A 58 -3.22 6.60 -2.13
CA ARG A 58 -2.91 6.82 -3.56
C ARG A 58 -1.44 7.16 -3.78
N GLY A 59 -0.85 8.01 -2.93
CA GLY A 59 0.56 8.36 -3.01
C GLY A 59 1.49 7.17 -2.82
N ALA A 60 1.21 6.33 -1.81
CA ALA A 60 1.98 5.11 -1.58
C ALA A 60 1.84 4.12 -2.75
N ALA A 61 0.62 3.88 -3.23
CA ALA A 61 0.33 2.99 -4.34
C ALA A 61 1.01 3.44 -5.65
N LEU A 62 0.93 4.73 -5.97
CA LEU A 62 1.63 5.32 -7.12
C LEU A 62 3.15 5.30 -6.93
N GLY A 63 3.64 5.51 -5.71
CA GLY A 63 5.06 5.40 -5.37
C GLY A 63 5.61 4.00 -5.65
N ALA A 64 4.90 2.96 -5.21
CA ALA A 64 5.25 1.56 -5.47
C ALA A 64 5.21 1.22 -6.96
N ALA A 65 4.19 1.71 -7.68
CA ALA A 65 4.07 1.56 -9.12
C ALA A 65 5.23 2.19 -9.90
N LEU A 66 5.65 3.40 -9.51
CA LEU A 66 6.80 4.09 -10.09
C LEU A 66 8.08 3.30 -9.85
N GLU A 67 8.22 2.71 -8.67
CA GLU A 67 9.36 1.88 -8.30
C GLU A 67 9.44 0.59 -9.12
N GLN A 68 8.32 -0.12 -9.30
CA GLN A 68 8.25 -1.29 -10.18
C GLN A 68 8.58 -0.93 -11.63
N THR A 69 8.14 0.24 -12.08
CA THR A 69 8.45 0.76 -13.42
C THR A 69 9.93 1.10 -13.57
N ARG A 70 10.55 1.70 -12.54
CA ARG A 70 12.00 1.93 -12.46
C ARG A 70 12.77 0.62 -12.60
N GLN A 71 12.35 -0.41 -11.87
CA GLN A 71 13.00 -1.72 -11.88
C GLN A 71 12.94 -2.39 -13.26
N ARG A 72 11.77 -2.39 -13.91
CA ARG A 72 11.62 -2.92 -15.29
C ARG A 72 12.49 -2.19 -16.30
N LYS A 73 12.60 -0.86 -16.20
CA LYS A 73 13.50 -0.06 -17.06
C LYS A 73 14.97 -0.42 -16.83
N LEU A 74 15.37 -0.60 -15.58
CA LEU A 74 16.73 -1.00 -15.21
C LEU A 74 17.10 -2.37 -15.80
N GLU A 75 16.19 -3.34 -15.72
CA GLU A 75 16.39 -4.69 -16.29
C GLU A 75 16.58 -4.63 -17.81
N ARG A 76 15.75 -3.86 -18.51
CA ARG A 76 15.88 -3.67 -19.97
C ARG A 76 17.19 -3.00 -20.36
N LEU A 77 17.62 -2.01 -19.58
CA LEU A 77 18.91 -1.36 -19.76
C LEU A 77 20.07 -2.34 -19.52
N ALA A 78 19.98 -3.20 -18.50
CA ALA A 78 20.98 -4.23 -18.23
C ALA A 78 21.10 -5.23 -19.40
N VAL A 79 19.96 -5.69 -19.94
CA VAL A 79 19.92 -6.54 -21.13
C VAL A 79 20.55 -5.84 -22.35
N ALA A 80 20.20 -4.57 -22.59
CA ALA A 80 20.77 -3.81 -23.71
C ALA A 80 22.30 -3.63 -23.60
N ARG A 81 22.80 -3.42 -22.37
CA ARG A 81 24.24 -3.36 -22.10
C ARG A 81 24.92 -4.71 -22.34
N SER A 82 24.32 -5.82 -21.89
CA SER A 82 24.84 -7.18 -22.15
C SER A 82 25.03 -7.42 -23.64
N HIS A 83 24.00 -7.18 -24.45
CA HIS A 83 24.08 -7.36 -25.90
C HIS A 83 25.09 -6.43 -26.58
N THR A 84 25.31 -5.24 -26.03
CA THR A 84 26.34 -4.32 -26.54
C THR A 84 27.75 -4.88 -26.27
N THR A 85 27.98 -5.46 -25.10
CA THR A 85 29.24 -6.14 -24.75
C THR A 85 29.45 -7.39 -25.61
N GLU A 86 28.46 -8.27 -25.72
CA GLU A 86 28.50 -9.47 -26.58
C GLU A 86 28.81 -9.11 -28.04
N ALA A 87 28.22 -8.03 -28.56
CA ALA A 87 28.50 -7.56 -29.91
C ALA A 87 29.91 -6.96 -30.07
N ALA A 88 30.48 -6.40 -29.00
CA ALA A 88 31.86 -5.92 -29.00
C ALA A 88 32.86 -7.10 -28.98
N GLU A 89 32.60 -8.10 -28.16
CA GLU A 89 33.36 -9.35 -28.10
C GLU A 89 33.36 -10.05 -29.47
N LEU A 90 32.20 -10.18 -30.11
CA LEU A 90 32.10 -10.79 -31.44
C LEU A 90 32.93 -10.06 -32.50
N VAL A 91 33.01 -8.72 -32.45
CA VAL A 91 33.88 -7.96 -33.36
C VAL A 91 35.34 -8.31 -33.11
N THR A 92 35.77 -8.32 -31.85
CA THR A 92 37.14 -8.68 -31.48
C THR A 92 37.49 -10.12 -31.88
N ASP A 93 36.57 -11.06 -31.70
CA ASP A 93 36.76 -12.46 -32.09
C ASP A 93 36.90 -12.61 -33.60
N ILE A 94 36.07 -11.92 -34.40
CA ILE A 94 36.18 -11.94 -35.87
C ILE A 94 37.51 -11.30 -36.32
N ASP A 95 37.92 -10.19 -35.70
CA ASP A 95 39.22 -9.56 -36.02
C ASP A 95 40.39 -10.49 -35.70
N HIS A 96 40.34 -11.20 -34.57
CA HIS A 96 41.35 -12.19 -34.21
C HIS A 96 41.40 -13.35 -35.22
N GLN A 97 40.24 -13.92 -35.58
CA GLN A 97 40.15 -14.98 -36.58
C GLN A 97 40.68 -14.55 -37.94
N LEU A 98 40.41 -13.30 -38.36
CA LEU A 98 40.97 -12.74 -39.59
C LEU A 98 42.51 -12.71 -39.56
N ASP A 99 43.11 -12.37 -38.42
CA ASP A 99 44.57 -12.32 -38.28
C ASP A 99 45.21 -13.72 -38.22
N GLU A 100 44.58 -14.67 -37.56
CA GLU A 100 45.00 -16.08 -37.56
C GLU A 100 44.98 -16.66 -38.99
N LEU A 101 43.88 -16.46 -39.72
CA LEU A 101 43.74 -16.94 -41.10
C LEU A 101 44.72 -16.26 -42.06
N ARG A 102 45.01 -14.97 -41.88
CA ARG A 102 46.05 -14.26 -42.65
C ARG A 102 47.44 -14.86 -42.41
N THR A 103 47.75 -15.18 -41.16
CA THR A 103 49.03 -15.80 -40.77
C THR A 103 49.15 -17.21 -41.35
N LEU A 104 48.06 -17.99 -41.32
CA LEU A 104 47.99 -19.31 -41.93
C LEU A 104 48.17 -19.22 -43.44
N GLN A 105 47.47 -18.30 -44.11
CA GLN A 105 47.59 -18.07 -45.54
C GLN A 105 49.04 -17.73 -45.96
N ALA A 106 49.73 -16.87 -45.20
CA ALA A 106 51.13 -16.54 -45.45
C ALA A 106 52.05 -17.77 -45.29
N THR A 107 51.81 -18.59 -44.26
CA THR A 107 52.56 -19.82 -44.01
C THR A 107 52.39 -20.83 -45.14
N LEU A 108 51.14 -21.13 -45.51
CA LEU A 108 50.80 -22.05 -46.60
C LEU A 108 51.35 -21.54 -47.93
N GLY A 109 51.28 -20.22 -48.20
CA GLY A 109 51.86 -19.61 -49.39
C GLY A 109 53.38 -19.80 -49.48
N GLY A 110 54.09 -19.63 -48.37
CA GLY A 110 55.52 -19.91 -48.29
C GLY A 110 55.87 -21.39 -48.47
N GLN A 111 55.03 -22.30 -47.96
CA GLN A 111 55.19 -23.74 -48.17
C GLN A 111 54.93 -24.16 -49.62
N HIS A 112 53.85 -23.66 -50.23
CA HIS A 112 53.49 -23.92 -51.62
C HIS A 112 54.62 -23.51 -52.57
N LEU A 113 55.16 -22.29 -52.41
CA LEU A 113 56.29 -21.81 -53.24
C LEU A 113 57.54 -22.69 -53.11
N ARG A 114 57.82 -23.23 -51.91
CA ARG A 114 58.93 -24.17 -51.71
C ARG A 114 58.67 -25.52 -52.37
N ALA A 115 57.44 -26.05 -52.31
CA ALA A 115 57.06 -27.30 -52.97
C ALA A 115 57.19 -27.21 -54.50
N VAL A 116 56.71 -26.10 -55.09
CA VAL A 116 56.86 -25.78 -56.51
C VAL A 116 58.33 -25.75 -56.93
N ARG A 117 59.18 -25.03 -56.19
CA ARG A 117 60.63 -24.95 -56.46
C ARG A 117 61.34 -26.30 -56.35
N ALA A 118 60.84 -27.19 -55.50
CA ALA A 118 61.37 -28.54 -55.31
C ALA A 118 60.81 -29.57 -56.33
N GLY A 119 59.92 -29.16 -57.23
CA GLY A 119 59.31 -30.04 -58.25
C GLY A 119 58.32 -31.07 -57.69
N ARG A 120 57.81 -30.88 -56.46
CA ARG A 120 56.81 -31.78 -55.85
C ARG A 120 55.40 -31.29 -56.17
N GLN A 121 54.88 -31.66 -57.34
CA GLN A 121 53.59 -31.17 -57.84
C GLN A 121 52.41 -31.57 -56.96
N ASP A 122 52.27 -32.84 -56.56
CA ASP A 122 51.13 -33.30 -55.75
C ASP A 122 50.97 -32.49 -54.44
N LEU A 123 52.09 -32.23 -53.75
CA LEU A 123 52.11 -31.41 -52.54
C LEU A 123 51.82 -29.93 -52.83
N ALA A 124 52.26 -29.42 -53.98
CA ALA A 124 51.97 -28.04 -54.37
C ALA A 124 50.48 -27.85 -54.62
N ASP A 125 49.82 -28.80 -55.30
CA ASP A 125 48.39 -28.75 -55.61
C ASP A 125 47.55 -28.83 -54.31
N GLU A 126 47.88 -29.75 -53.39
CA GLU A 126 47.21 -29.83 -52.07
C GLU A 126 47.33 -28.52 -51.28
N LEU A 127 48.52 -27.90 -51.26
CA LEU A 127 48.72 -26.60 -50.60
C LEU A 127 47.97 -25.46 -51.30
N ALA A 128 47.79 -25.54 -52.63
CA ALA A 128 47.02 -24.56 -53.39
C ALA A 128 45.53 -24.65 -53.06
N ASP A 129 44.98 -25.86 -52.94
CA ASP A 129 43.58 -26.10 -52.54
C ASP A 129 43.32 -25.56 -51.11
N ASN A 130 44.22 -25.85 -50.17
CA ASN A 130 44.14 -25.33 -48.81
C ASN A 130 44.24 -23.80 -48.76
N LEU A 131 45.07 -23.20 -49.62
CA LEU A 131 45.17 -21.75 -49.77
C LEU A 131 43.87 -21.13 -50.30
N ALA A 132 43.23 -21.77 -51.28
CA ALA A 132 41.95 -21.33 -51.82
C ALA A 132 40.86 -21.36 -50.75
N GLY A 133 40.74 -22.45 -50.00
CA GLY A 133 39.78 -22.54 -48.89
C GLY A 133 40.02 -21.50 -47.79
N THR A 134 41.29 -21.23 -47.44
CA THR A 134 41.65 -20.18 -46.47
C THR A 134 41.31 -18.78 -47.00
N ALA A 135 41.51 -18.53 -48.30
CA ALA A 135 41.18 -17.27 -48.95
C ALA A 135 39.66 -17.02 -48.99
N ASP A 136 38.87 -18.05 -49.25
CA ASP A 136 37.41 -17.98 -49.25
C ASP A 136 36.87 -17.63 -47.86
N HIS A 137 37.38 -18.27 -46.80
CA HIS A 137 36.93 -17.98 -45.44
C HIS A 137 37.33 -16.56 -44.98
N LEU A 138 38.53 -16.10 -45.37
CA LEU A 138 38.94 -14.69 -45.18
C LEU A 138 38.01 -13.72 -45.89
N ALA A 139 37.59 -14.02 -47.12
CA ALA A 139 36.67 -13.18 -47.88
C ALA A 139 35.29 -13.12 -47.21
N GLU A 140 34.79 -14.25 -46.72
CA GLU A 140 33.51 -14.32 -45.99
C GLU A 140 33.53 -13.47 -44.71
N LEU A 141 34.54 -13.64 -43.85
CA LEU A 141 34.63 -12.86 -42.61
C LEU A 141 34.81 -11.37 -42.88
N ARG A 142 35.61 -10.99 -43.88
CA ARG A 142 35.77 -9.59 -44.31
C ARG A 142 34.47 -8.99 -44.84
N GLN A 143 33.64 -9.79 -45.51
CA GLN A 143 32.34 -9.34 -46.00
C GLN A 143 31.34 -9.13 -44.84
N ARG A 144 31.35 -10.01 -43.83
CA ARG A 144 30.41 -9.98 -42.70
C ARG A 144 30.75 -8.94 -41.64
N LEU A 145 32.03 -8.72 -41.33
CA LEU A 145 32.51 -7.84 -40.25
C LEU A 145 31.89 -6.43 -40.28
N PRO A 146 31.80 -5.71 -41.41
CA PRO A 146 31.16 -4.39 -41.44
C PRO A 146 29.69 -4.40 -41.00
N GLY A 147 28.97 -5.50 -41.23
CA GLY A 147 27.60 -5.68 -40.75
C GLY A 147 27.53 -5.81 -39.23
N VAL A 148 28.44 -6.60 -38.64
CA VAL A 148 28.55 -6.79 -37.20
C VAL A 148 28.93 -5.47 -36.50
N ILE A 149 29.88 -4.71 -37.06
CA ILE A 149 30.27 -3.39 -36.55
C ILE A 149 29.07 -2.43 -36.54
N ARG A 150 28.31 -2.35 -37.65
CA ARG A 150 27.09 -1.51 -37.70
C ARG A 150 26.05 -1.93 -36.67
N ASN A 151 25.83 -3.23 -36.49
CA ASN A 151 24.89 -3.73 -35.48
C ASN A 151 25.35 -3.38 -34.06
N ARG A 152 26.64 -3.51 -33.76
CA ARG A 152 27.24 -3.09 -32.47
C ARG A 152 27.05 -1.58 -32.23
N GLU A 153 27.28 -0.74 -33.23
CA GLU A 153 27.05 0.71 -33.13
C GLU A 153 25.58 1.04 -32.89
N GLN A 154 24.65 0.35 -33.56
CA GLN A 154 23.21 0.51 -33.34
C GLN A 154 22.80 0.08 -31.93
N LEU A 155 23.32 -1.04 -31.43
CA LEU A 155 23.09 -1.50 -30.05
C LEU A 155 23.64 -0.51 -29.03
N ALA A 156 24.86 0.00 -29.24
CA ALA A 156 25.47 1.01 -28.39
C ALA A 156 24.62 2.30 -28.35
N ALA A 157 24.19 2.80 -29.51
CA ALA A 157 23.31 3.98 -29.59
C ALA A 157 21.96 3.73 -28.91
N LYS A 158 21.38 2.52 -29.04
CA LYS A 158 20.14 2.15 -28.36
C LYS A 158 20.32 2.06 -26.84
N SER A 159 21.40 1.44 -26.37
CA SER A 159 21.74 1.36 -24.94
C SER A 159 21.95 2.74 -24.34
N GLN A 160 22.60 3.65 -25.05
CA GLN A 160 22.77 5.04 -24.61
C GLN A 160 21.43 5.76 -24.49
N ARG A 161 20.54 5.64 -25.48
CA ARG A 161 19.19 6.24 -25.39
C ARG A 161 18.39 5.68 -24.21
N LEU A 162 18.47 4.38 -23.96
CA LEU A 162 17.82 3.76 -22.80
C LEU A 162 18.40 4.28 -21.49
N GLN A 163 19.72 4.51 -21.42
CA GLN A 163 20.37 5.13 -20.27
C GLN A 163 19.82 6.54 -20.01
N GLU A 164 19.82 7.39 -21.03
CA GLU A 164 19.32 8.77 -20.92
C GLU A 164 17.85 8.81 -20.50
N GLN A 165 17.02 7.91 -21.04
CA GLN A 165 15.62 7.78 -20.64
C GLN A 165 15.46 7.31 -19.19
N PHE A 166 16.28 6.35 -18.74
CA PHE A 166 16.27 5.85 -17.36
C PHE A 166 16.69 6.94 -16.36
N ASP A 167 17.74 7.69 -16.67
CA ASP A 167 18.24 8.77 -15.81
C ASP A 167 17.20 9.90 -15.71
N ALA A 168 16.60 10.29 -16.84
CA ALA A 168 15.55 11.31 -16.87
C ALA A 168 14.30 10.88 -16.11
N PHE A 169 13.87 9.63 -16.26
CA PHE A 169 12.75 9.07 -15.49
C PHE A 169 13.04 9.09 -13.99
N THR A 170 14.20 8.57 -13.57
CA THR A 170 14.60 8.52 -12.16
C THR A 170 14.62 9.92 -11.55
N ALA A 171 15.20 10.91 -12.25
CA ALA A 171 15.23 12.29 -11.79
C ALA A 171 13.81 12.88 -11.60
N ARG A 172 12.90 12.64 -12.55
CA ARG A 172 11.51 13.11 -12.44
C ARG A 172 10.75 12.43 -11.30
N THR A 173 10.86 11.11 -11.17
CA THR A 173 10.14 10.36 -10.13
C THR A 173 10.63 10.69 -8.73
N GLU A 174 11.95 10.84 -8.54
CA GLU A 174 12.49 11.24 -7.22
C GLU A 174 12.09 12.67 -6.86
N SER A 175 12.04 13.58 -7.84
CA SER A 175 11.49 14.93 -7.64
C SER A 175 10.01 14.89 -7.23
N LEU A 176 9.19 14.08 -7.90
CA LEU A 176 7.77 13.90 -7.59
C LEU A 176 7.57 13.32 -6.18
N LYS A 177 8.26 12.22 -5.85
CA LYS A 177 8.20 11.59 -4.51
C LYS A 177 8.63 12.57 -3.41
N ALA A 178 9.69 13.35 -3.62
CA ALA A 178 10.14 14.34 -2.66
C ALA A 178 9.12 15.47 -2.46
N ARG A 179 8.55 16.01 -3.54
CA ARG A 179 7.48 17.02 -3.48
C ARG A 179 6.23 16.49 -2.78
N PHE A 180 5.85 15.24 -3.07
CA PHE A 180 4.71 14.58 -2.43
C PHE A 180 4.91 14.45 -0.91
N ARG A 181 6.04 13.90 -0.46
CA ARG A 181 6.37 13.80 0.97
C ARG A 181 6.41 15.17 1.67
N ALA A 182 6.93 16.19 1.00
CA ALA A 182 6.92 17.56 1.52
C ALA A 182 5.50 18.11 1.66
N ALA A 183 4.62 17.88 0.68
CA ALA A 183 3.22 18.28 0.74
C ALA A 183 2.45 17.52 1.84
N GLU A 184 2.70 16.23 2.01
CA GLU A 184 2.14 15.45 3.13
C GLU A 184 2.60 15.99 4.49
N GLY A 185 3.89 16.28 4.65
CA GLY A 185 4.44 16.86 5.86
C GLY A 185 3.85 18.24 6.17
N ALA A 186 3.68 19.09 5.16
CA ALA A 186 3.04 20.40 5.30
C ALA A 186 1.58 20.25 5.75
N ARG A 187 0.80 19.35 5.13
CA ARG A 187 -0.59 19.08 5.54
C ARG A 187 -0.66 18.56 6.98
N ALA A 188 0.19 17.62 7.36
CA ALA A 188 0.23 17.08 8.71
C ALA A 188 0.58 18.18 9.74
N ALA A 189 1.50 19.09 9.40
CA ALA A 189 1.83 20.24 10.24
C ALA A 189 0.66 21.22 10.38
N GLU A 190 -0.03 21.55 9.28
CA GLU A 190 -1.24 22.39 9.31
C GLU A 190 -2.35 21.76 10.15
N GLU A 191 -2.57 20.45 10.04
CA GLU A 191 -3.53 19.71 10.85
C GLU A 191 -3.16 19.68 12.33
N ALA A 192 -1.87 19.48 12.65
CA ALA A 192 -1.36 19.51 14.01
C ALA A 192 -1.49 20.91 14.62
N ILE A 193 -1.13 21.96 13.87
CA ILE A 193 -1.33 23.36 14.30
C ILE A 193 -2.81 23.62 14.55
N ALA A 194 -3.70 23.26 13.62
CA ALA A 194 -5.14 23.42 13.79
C ALA A 194 -5.69 22.60 14.98
N ALA A 195 -5.15 21.42 15.26
CA ALA A 195 -5.50 20.63 16.43
C ALA A 195 -5.03 21.31 17.74
N VAL A 196 -3.80 21.81 17.78
CA VAL A 196 -3.26 22.56 18.92
C VAL A 196 -4.02 23.87 19.13
N THR A 197 -4.34 24.62 18.08
CA THR A 197 -5.16 25.84 18.17
C THR A 197 -6.57 25.52 18.67
N ARG A 198 -7.19 24.43 18.22
CA ARG A 198 -8.48 23.97 18.75
C ARG A 198 -8.39 23.59 20.23
N ALA A 199 -7.33 22.87 20.63
CA ALA A 199 -7.10 22.51 22.03
C ALA A 199 -6.78 23.72 22.92
N ALA A 200 -6.05 24.71 22.40
CA ALA A 200 -5.72 25.95 23.10
C ALA A 200 -6.91 26.90 23.22
N GLY A 201 -7.81 26.91 22.22
CA GLY A 201 -9.11 27.59 22.30
C GLY A 201 -10.02 26.98 23.36
N ASP A 202 -9.95 25.66 23.57
CA ASP A 202 -10.64 24.97 24.67
C ASP A 202 -10.01 25.27 26.06
N ALA A 203 -8.73 25.67 26.11
CA ALA A 203 -8.01 25.97 27.36
C ALA A 203 -8.02 27.48 27.75
N SER A 204 -8.27 28.39 26.81
CA SER A 204 -8.17 29.84 27.03
C SER A 204 -9.53 30.48 27.27
N GLN A 205 -10.09 30.31 28.48
CA GLN A 205 -10.92 31.33 29.15
C GLN A 205 -11.18 30.98 30.64
N PRO A 206 -10.40 31.58 31.56
CA PRO A 206 -10.91 32.05 32.84
C PRO A 206 -10.91 33.59 32.81
N GLY A 207 -12.11 34.18 32.71
CA GLY A 207 -12.36 35.59 33.00
C GLY A 207 -11.75 36.59 32.01
N ARG A 208 -12.50 36.96 30.97
CA ARG A 208 -12.43 38.32 30.44
C ARG A 208 -13.84 38.87 30.33
N ASP A 209 -14.05 39.97 31.02
CA ASP A 209 -15.30 40.70 31.07
C ASP A 209 -15.76 41.07 29.67
N ALA A 210 -17.04 40.82 29.44
CA ALA A 210 -17.75 41.18 28.22
C ALA A 210 -17.98 42.70 28.19
N ASP A 211 -16.99 43.46 27.73
CA ASP A 211 -17.22 44.74 27.05
C ASP A 211 -15.96 45.24 26.34
N ALA A 212 -15.76 44.84 25.09
CA ALA A 212 -14.86 45.53 24.17
C ALA A 212 -15.30 45.24 22.72
N PRO A 213 -15.51 46.28 21.88
CA PRO A 213 -15.83 46.08 20.47
C PRO A 213 -14.63 45.48 19.74
N ALA A 214 -14.87 44.36 19.05
CA ALA A 214 -13.88 43.67 18.25
C ALA A 214 -13.60 44.47 16.96
N GLU A 215 -12.60 45.35 16.99
CA GLU A 215 -11.94 45.86 15.80
C GLU A 215 -10.65 45.07 15.55
N GLY A 216 -10.47 44.59 14.33
CA GLY A 216 -9.16 44.14 13.82
C GLY A 216 -8.81 42.66 14.05
N ALA A 217 -9.64 41.75 13.56
CA ALA A 217 -9.16 40.42 13.17
C ALA A 217 -9.39 40.26 11.66
N GLU A 218 -8.49 40.86 10.88
CA GLU A 218 -8.35 40.52 9.47
C GLU A 218 -8.08 39.02 9.38
N SER A 219 -9.05 38.30 8.82
CA SER A 219 -8.88 36.93 8.37
C SER A 219 -7.88 36.97 7.21
N PRO A 220 -6.73 36.28 7.26
CA PRO A 220 -5.91 36.12 6.07
C PRO A 220 -6.53 35.01 5.23
N ALA A 221 -7.66 35.33 4.60
CA ALA A 221 -8.21 34.58 3.49
C ALA A 221 -8.10 35.50 2.28
N GLU A 222 -7.00 35.35 1.52
CA GLU A 222 -6.93 35.52 0.06
C GLU A 222 -5.45 35.59 -0.37
N GLY A 223 -4.83 34.42 -0.41
CA GLY A 223 -3.72 34.14 -1.30
C GLY A 223 -4.10 32.90 -2.10
N ALA A 224 -4.20 33.02 -3.41
CA ALA A 224 -4.48 31.94 -4.36
C ALA A 224 -3.33 30.91 -4.42
N GLY A 225 -3.04 30.27 -3.29
CA GLY A 225 -2.29 29.02 -3.24
C GLY A 225 -3.30 27.88 -3.24
N THR A 226 -3.09 26.87 -4.07
CA THR A 226 -3.83 25.61 -3.98
C THR A 226 -3.78 25.15 -2.53
N SER A 227 -4.94 24.86 -1.94
CA SER A 227 -5.02 24.30 -0.59
C SER A 227 -4.04 23.13 -0.47
N SER A 228 -3.49 22.85 0.71
CA SER A 228 -2.54 21.73 0.86
C SER A 228 -3.12 20.41 0.36
N ALA A 229 -4.45 20.25 0.41
CA ALA A 229 -5.18 19.17 -0.27
C ALA A 229 -5.12 19.25 -1.81
N GLY A 230 -5.38 20.42 -2.41
CA GLY A 230 -5.27 20.61 -3.87
C GLY A 230 -3.86 20.34 -4.40
N ARG A 231 -2.82 20.80 -3.69
CA ARG A 231 -1.42 20.51 -4.05
C ARG A 231 -1.10 19.01 -4.04
N LEU A 232 -1.67 18.27 -3.09
CA LEU A 232 -1.51 16.82 -3.01
C LEU A 232 -2.17 16.12 -4.20
N GLU A 233 -3.38 16.53 -4.58
CA GLU A 233 -4.08 15.98 -5.74
C GLU A 233 -3.37 16.30 -7.07
N ASP A 234 -2.83 17.51 -7.22
CA ASP A 234 -2.02 17.88 -8.40
C ASP A 234 -0.79 16.96 -8.51
N LEU A 235 -0.09 16.71 -7.40
CA LEU A 235 1.08 15.82 -7.39
C LEU A 235 0.72 14.36 -7.65
N LEU A 236 -0.42 13.87 -7.15
CA LEU A 236 -0.93 12.53 -7.48
C LEU A 236 -1.22 12.42 -8.97
N THR A 237 -1.82 13.45 -9.56
CA THR A 237 -2.09 13.52 -11.00
C THR A 237 -0.81 13.52 -11.82
N ASP A 238 0.22 14.26 -11.39
CA ASP A 238 1.54 14.24 -12.03
C ASP A 238 2.18 12.84 -11.96
N MET A 239 2.10 12.16 -10.82
CA MET A 239 2.62 10.79 -10.64
C MET A 239 1.90 9.78 -11.54
N GLU A 240 0.57 9.86 -11.63
CA GLU A 240 -0.23 9.07 -12.58
C GLU A 240 0.15 9.37 -14.03
N GLY A 241 0.42 10.65 -14.34
CA GLY A 241 0.87 11.10 -15.65
C GLY A 241 2.20 10.44 -16.06
N GLU A 242 3.18 10.41 -15.16
CA GLU A 242 4.48 9.78 -15.43
C GLU A 242 4.35 8.26 -15.63
N LEU A 243 3.46 7.59 -14.87
CA LEU A 243 3.16 6.18 -15.09
C LEU A 243 2.51 5.95 -16.46
N ARG A 244 1.51 6.75 -16.82
CA ARG A 244 0.80 6.62 -18.10
C ARG A 244 1.68 6.94 -19.31
N ALA A 245 2.71 7.77 -19.13
CA ALA A 245 3.68 8.08 -20.17
C ALA A 245 4.57 6.88 -20.55
N ASP A 246 4.65 5.85 -19.69
CA ASP A 246 5.34 4.61 -20.02
C ASP A 246 4.41 3.67 -20.81
N PRO A 247 4.72 3.36 -22.09
CA PRO A 247 3.90 2.45 -22.89
C PRO A 247 3.81 1.04 -22.32
N ASP A 248 4.73 0.66 -21.43
CA ASP A 248 4.76 -0.63 -20.73
C ASP A 248 4.11 -0.58 -19.33
N ALA A 249 3.53 0.55 -18.93
CA ALA A 249 2.75 0.67 -17.69
C ALA A 249 1.39 -0.04 -17.75
N ALA A 250 1.07 -0.73 -18.84
CA ALA A 250 -0.23 -1.33 -19.14
C ALA A 250 -0.70 -2.46 -18.19
N GLU A 251 -0.04 -2.69 -17.06
CA GLU A 251 -0.50 -3.61 -16.01
C GLU A 251 -0.49 -2.96 -14.62
N LEU A 252 -0.72 -1.64 -14.56
CA LEU A 252 -1.20 -1.05 -13.33
C LEU A 252 -2.65 -1.49 -13.12
N GLY A 253 -2.80 -2.66 -12.49
CA GLY A 253 -4.05 -3.07 -11.87
C GLY A 253 -4.62 -1.91 -11.04
N ASP A 254 -5.93 -1.88 -10.86
CA ASP A 254 -6.61 -0.81 -10.15
C ASP A 254 -5.93 -0.56 -8.79
N LEU A 255 -5.10 0.49 -8.72
CA LEU A 255 -4.29 0.81 -7.56
C LEU A 255 -5.18 1.20 -6.37
N ARG A 256 -6.42 1.58 -6.65
CA ARG A 256 -7.41 1.97 -5.66
C ARG A 256 -7.71 0.79 -4.74
N PRO A 257 -8.02 1.03 -3.46
CA PRO A 257 -8.50 -0.03 -2.60
C PRO A 257 -9.79 -0.60 -3.19
N ALA A 258 -9.94 -1.92 -3.14
CA ALA A 258 -11.18 -2.54 -3.58
C ALA A 258 -12.35 -2.01 -2.73
N PRO A 259 -13.47 -1.57 -3.35
CA PRO A 259 -14.59 -1.01 -2.60
C PRO A 259 -15.09 -1.99 -1.55
N GLY A 260 -15.30 -1.51 -0.31
CA GLY A 260 -15.80 -2.34 0.79
C GLY A 260 -14.72 -3.07 1.58
N LEU A 261 -13.43 -2.81 1.30
CA LEU A 261 -12.34 -3.23 2.18
C LEU A 261 -12.38 -2.44 3.50
N LEU A 262 -12.23 -3.16 4.60
CA LEU A 262 -12.35 -2.68 5.97
C LEU A 262 -11.10 -3.06 6.76
N GLU A 263 -10.80 -2.26 7.78
CA GLU A 263 -9.71 -2.47 8.73
C GLU A 263 -10.30 -2.63 10.12
N LEU A 264 -10.02 -3.77 10.77
CA LEU A 264 -10.31 -4.02 12.18
C LEU A 264 -9.08 -3.69 13.02
N ARG A 265 -9.29 -2.88 14.07
CA ARG A 265 -8.29 -2.39 15.02
C ARG A 265 -8.63 -2.93 16.42
N PRO A 266 -7.96 -3.98 16.90
CA PRO A 266 -8.16 -4.54 18.24
C PRO A 266 -7.88 -3.53 19.36
N ALA A 267 -7.04 -2.53 19.11
CA ALA A 267 -6.80 -1.40 20.00
C ALA A 267 -6.46 -0.14 19.19
N VAL A 268 -6.87 1.03 19.72
CA VAL A 268 -6.68 2.35 19.07
C VAL A 268 -5.21 2.65 18.77
N TYR A 269 -4.31 2.28 19.69
CA TYR A 269 -2.86 2.41 19.57
C TYR A 269 -2.15 1.05 19.49
N GLY A 270 -2.88 0.00 19.10
CA GLY A 270 -2.29 -1.33 18.94
C GLY A 270 -1.51 -1.45 17.64
N ASP A 271 -0.54 -2.34 17.63
CA ASP A 271 0.30 -2.66 16.46
C ASP A 271 -0.26 -3.84 15.65
N LEU A 272 -1.51 -4.25 15.93
CA LEU A 272 -2.23 -5.30 15.21
C LEU A 272 -3.33 -4.67 14.33
N ARG A 273 -3.39 -5.06 13.07
CA ARG A 273 -4.41 -4.65 12.09
C ARG A 273 -4.89 -5.86 11.31
N ILE A 274 -6.20 -6.01 11.16
CA ILE A 274 -6.78 -7.09 10.35
C ILE A 274 -7.56 -6.44 9.20
N LEU A 275 -7.20 -6.78 7.96
CA LEU A 275 -7.89 -6.33 6.76
C LEU A 275 -8.93 -7.39 6.37
N PHE A 276 -10.15 -6.95 6.15
CA PHE A 276 -11.28 -7.83 5.84
C PHE A 276 -12.29 -7.16 4.92
N ALA A 277 -13.20 -7.94 4.35
CA ALA A 277 -14.35 -7.44 3.61
C ALA A 277 -15.62 -8.19 4.02
N VAL A 278 -16.79 -7.62 3.76
CA VAL A 278 -18.06 -8.33 3.99
C VAL A 278 -18.51 -8.96 2.67
N GLU A 279 -18.11 -10.21 2.45
CA GLU A 279 -18.41 -10.99 1.23
C GLU A 279 -18.62 -12.48 1.55
N PRO A 280 -19.78 -13.06 1.20
CA PRO A 280 -21.03 -12.39 0.82
C PRO A 280 -21.63 -11.56 1.98
N PRO A 281 -22.71 -10.78 1.76
CA PRO A 281 -23.36 -10.02 2.83
C PRO A 281 -23.62 -10.85 4.09
N GLY A 282 -23.15 -10.36 5.23
CA GLY A 282 -23.24 -11.07 6.51
C GLY A 282 -22.06 -11.99 6.84
N THR A 283 -21.05 -12.10 5.96
CA THR A 283 -19.82 -12.86 6.18
C THR A 283 -18.61 -11.95 6.15
N ALA A 284 -17.88 -11.84 7.24
CA ALA A 284 -16.59 -11.17 7.30
C ALA A 284 -15.51 -12.10 6.76
N LEU A 285 -15.05 -11.84 5.55
CA LEU A 285 -13.90 -12.49 4.92
C LEU A 285 -12.62 -11.83 5.41
N LEU A 286 -11.86 -12.52 6.25
CA LEU A 286 -10.53 -12.11 6.69
C LEU A 286 -9.53 -12.32 5.56
N ILE A 287 -8.76 -11.29 5.23
CA ILE A 287 -7.88 -11.31 4.06
C ILE A 287 -6.40 -11.24 4.48
N ALA A 288 -6.07 -10.28 5.34
CA ALA A 288 -4.69 -10.07 5.76
C ALA A 288 -4.61 -9.59 7.20
N VAL A 289 -3.43 -9.79 7.80
CA VAL A 289 -3.11 -9.28 9.13
C VAL A 289 -1.73 -8.63 9.10
N LEU A 290 -1.60 -7.50 9.80
CA LEU A 290 -0.32 -6.86 10.08
C LEU A 290 -0.11 -6.88 11.58
N GLU A 291 1.02 -7.45 12.00
CA GLU A 291 1.41 -7.61 13.39
C GLU A 291 2.75 -6.91 13.62
N GLY A 292 2.77 -6.01 14.60
CA GLY A 292 3.95 -5.26 14.96
C GLY A 292 4.01 -3.89 14.29
N ARG A 293 4.62 -2.93 15.00
CA ARG A 293 4.69 -1.54 14.56
C ARG A 293 5.34 -1.42 13.19
N ASP A 294 6.42 -2.15 12.97
CA ASP A 294 7.19 -2.08 11.73
C ASP A 294 6.33 -2.56 10.55
N ALA A 295 5.59 -3.66 10.71
CA ALA A 295 4.66 -4.13 9.68
C ALA A 295 3.56 -3.10 9.37
N VAL A 296 2.97 -2.48 10.40
CA VAL A 296 1.94 -1.45 10.23
C VAL A 296 2.49 -0.17 9.58
N VAL A 297 3.75 0.18 9.81
CA VAL A 297 4.36 1.39 9.26
C VAL A 297 4.86 1.16 7.83
N GLU A 298 5.49 0.02 7.56
CA GLU A 298 6.21 -0.24 6.32
C GLU A 298 5.37 -1.00 5.28
N HIS A 299 4.48 -1.89 5.72
CA HIS A 299 3.79 -2.84 4.83
C HIS A 299 2.28 -2.61 4.71
N TYR A 300 1.72 -1.60 5.38
CA TYR A 300 0.27 -1.36 5.37
C TYR A 300 -0.29 -1.12 3.97
N ASP A 301 0.32 -0.24 3.19
CA ASP A 301 -0.19 0.08 1.85
C ASP A 301 -0.08 -1.11 0.88
N GLU A 302 0.99 -1.90 1.01
CA GLU A 302 1.15 -3.15 0.26
C GLU A 302 0.10 -4.19 0.66
N ALA A 303 -0.16 -4.35 1.96
CA ALA A 303 -1.18 -5.26 2.46
C ALA A 303 -2.58 -4.86 1.97
N VAL A 304 -2.90 -3.56 1.92
CA VAL A 304 -4.16 -3.06 1.35
C VAL A 304 -4.26 -3.38 -0.15
N ARG A 305 -3.19 -3.17 -0.91
CA ARG A 305 -3.16 -3.50 -2.35
C ARG A 305 -3.38 -4.99 -2.58
N LEU A 306 -2.61 -5.84 -1.91
CA LEU A 306 -2.73 -7.30 -2.03
C LEU A 306 -4.11 -7.78 -1.58
N SER A 307 -4.65 -7.22 -0.49
CA SER A 307 -6.00 -7.54 -0.01
C SER A 307 -7.08 -7.13 -1.00
N SER A 308 -6.88 -5.99 -1.69
CA SER A 308 -7.78 -5.53 -2.75
C SER A 308 -7.79 -6.49 -3.93
N ASP A 309 -6.62 -7.03 -4.31
CA ASP A 309 -6.51 -8.02 -5.37
C ASP A 309 -7.17 -9.35 -4.99
N VAL A 310 -6.99 -9.83 -3.76
CA VAL A 310 -7.72 -11.00 -3.22
C VAL A 310 -9.22 -10.76 -3.31
N LEU A 311 -9.71 -9.62 -2.82
CA LEU A 311 -11.14 -9.29 -2.83
C LEU A 311 -11.73 -9.24 -4.24
N ARG A 312 -11.00 -8.70 -5.22
CA ARG A 312 -11.40 -8.70 -6.63
C ARG A 312 -11.50 -10.11 -7.19
N ARG A 313 -10.51 -10.97 -6.92
CA ARG A 313 -10.53 -12.37 -7.39
C ARG A 313 -11.66 -13.18 -6.75
N VAL A 314 -11.91 -13.00 -5.44
CA VAL A 314 -13.05 -13.63 -4.74
C VAL A 314 -14.37 -13.23 -5.40
N ARG A 315 -14.58 -11.93 -5.67
CA ARG A 315 -15.78 -11.43 -6.37
C ARG A 315 -15.92 -11.96 -7.80
N ALA A 316 -14.80 -12.23 -8.46
CA ALA A 316 -14.77 -12.84 -9.79
C ALA A 316 -14.93 -14.38 -9.75
N GLY A 317 -15.01 -14.99 -8.56
CA GLY A 317 -15.06 -16.45 -8.40
C GLY A 317 -13.73 -17.17 -8.71
N GLN A 318 -12.61 -16.43 -8.69
CA GLN A 318 -11.28 -16.91 -9.08
C GLN A 318 -10.41 -17.33 -7.89
N ASP A 319 -10.86 -17.09 -6.66
CA ASP A 319 -10.09 -17.36 -5.43
C ASP A 319 -11.01 -17.96 -4.34
N PRO A 320 -11.49 -19.20 -4.52
CA PRO A 320 -12.36 -19.84 -3.53
C PRO A 320 -11.63 -20.20 -2.23
N GLU A 321 -10.30 -20.34 -2.28
CA GLU A 321 -9.46 -20.74 -1.15
C GLU A 321 -9.37 -19.64 -0.07
N ALA A 322 -9.55 -18.37 -0.46
CA ALA A 322 -9.64 -17.25 0.49
C ALA A 322 -10.76 -17.42 1.54
N ALA A 323 -11.81 -18.18 1.22
CA ALA A 323 -12.94 -18.48 2.11
C ALA A 323 -13.04 -19.98 2.45
N ALA A 324 -11.91 -20.71 2.43
CA ALA A 324 -11.88 -22.16 2.64
C ALA A 324 -12.47 -22.60 4.00
N HIS A 325 -12.36 -21.76 5.03
CA HIS A 325 -12.88 -22.01 6.36
C HIS A 325 -13.94 -20.99 6.73
N VAL A 326 -15.13 -21.47 7.12
CA VAL A 326 -16.25 -20.61 7.54
C VAL A 326 -16.72 -21.01 8.94
N LEU A 327 -16.81 -20.03 9.83
CA LEU A 327 -17.26 -20.18 11.21
C LEU A 327 -18.58 -19.46 11.42
N ALA A 328 -19.51 -20.18 12.03
CA ALA A 328 -20.91 -19.76 12.15
C ALA A 328 -21.13 -18.69 13.21
N ASP A 329 -20.39 -18.75 14.32
CA ASP A 329 -20.56 -17.84 15.45
C ASP A 329 -19.30 -17.77 16.32
N ALA A 330 -19.36 -16.90 17.32
CA ALA A 330 -18.29 -16.71 18.29
C ALA A 330 -18.03 -17.96 19.16
N ASP A 331 -19.02 -18.82 19.40
CA ASP A 331 -18.84 -19.99 20.25
C ASP A 331 -18.00 -21.07 19.55
N PHE A 332 -18.26 -21.33 18.26
CA PHE A 332 -17.42 -22.20 17.44
C PHE A 332 -15.99 -21.66 17.31
N PHE A 333 -15.84 -20.35 17.05
CA PHE A 333 -14.54 -19.70 16.97
C PHE A 333 -13.73 -19.85 18.27
N LEU A 334 -14.35 -19.63 19.43
CA LEU A 334 -13.69 -19.74 20.72
C LEU A 334 -13.34 -21.18 21.08
N ALA A 335 -14.19 -22.14 20.72
CA ALA A 335 -13.93 -23.55 20.93
C ALA A 335 -12.73 -24.06 20.10
N GLU A 336 -12.57 -23.53 18.89
CA GLU A 336 -11.51 -23.92 17.98
C GLU A 336 -10.15 -23.30 18.35
N PHE A 337 -10.09 -21.98 18.54
CA PHE A 337 -8.80 -21.29 18.70
C PHE A 337 -8.41 -20.98 20.14
N PHE A 338 -9.38 -20.88 21.05
CA PHE A 338 -9.14 -20.46 22.44
C PHE A 338 -9.73 -21.44 23.46
N PRO A 339 -9.41 -22.74 23.38
CA PRO A 339 -9.94 -23.74 24.30
C PRO A 339 -9.51 -23.41 25.74
N GLY A 340 -10.48 -23.28 26.63
CA GLY A 340 -10.24 -22.93 28.04
C GLY A 340 -10.07 -21.43 28.34
N GLU A 341 -9.94 -20.58 27.31
CA GLU A 341 -9.83 -19.11 27.47
C GLU A 341 -11.09 -18.34 27.02
N ALA A 342 -12.13 -19.04 26.56
CA ALA A 342 -13.36 -18.43 26.02
C ALA A 342 -13.97 -17.33 26.91
N GLY A 343 -13.93 -17.47 28.24
CA GLY A 343 -14.41 -16.43 29.15
C GLY A 343 -13.59 -15.14 29.10
N GLN A 344 -12.26 -15.26 29.03
CA GLN A 344 -11.35 -14.11 28.95
C GLN A 344 -11.50 -13.39 27.61
N ILE A 345 -11.61 -14.15 26.51
CA ILE A 345 -11.79 -13.56 25.17
C ILE A 345 -13.14 -12.84 25.07
N ARG A 346 -14.24 -13.42 25.58
CA ARG A 346 -15.54 -12.76 25.61
C ARG A 346 -15.52 -11.47 26.44
N ALA A 347 -14.83 -11.48 27.59
CA ALA A 347 -14.66 -10.27 28.40
C ALA A 347 -13.85 -9.19 27.64
N GLY A 348 -12.78 -9.59 26.94
CA GLY A 348 -12.00 -8.70 26.07
C GLY A 348 -12.83 -8.13 24.91
N ALA A 349 -13.66 -8.96 24.27
CA ALA A 349 -14.57 -8.56 23.21
C ALA A 349 -15.60 -7.55 23.72
N ALA A 350 -16.25 -7.83 24.86
CA ALA A 350 -17.18 -6.92 25.51
C ALA A 350 -16.50 -5.59 25.89
N ALA A 351 -15.27 -5.63 26.39
CA ALA A 351 -14.49 -4.43 26.70
C ALA A 351 -14.12 -3.63 25.43
N LEU A 352 -13.80 -4.30 24.31
CA LEU A 352 -13.61 -3.63 23.03
C LEU A 352 -14.90 -2.96 22.56
N VAL A 353 -16.02 -3.69 22.56
CA VAL A 353 -17.33 -3.14 22.18
C VAL A 353 -17.70 -1.95 23.06
N ALA A 354 -17.54 -2.07 24.39
CA ALA A 354 -17.81 -0.98 25.32
C ALA A 354 -16.92 0.25 25.06
N ARG A 355 -15.61 0.05 24.79
CA ARG A 355 -14.69 1.15 24.42
C ARG A 355 -15.03 1.77 23.06
N ASN A 356 -15.50 0.95 22.13
CA ASN A 356 -15.85 1.39 20.78
C ASN A 356 -17.21 2.10 20.73
N GLN A 357 -18.18 1.65 21.52
CA GLN A 357 -19.45 2.35 21.78
C GLN A 357 -19.25 3.57 22.67
N ALA A 358 -18.20 3.57 23.50
CA ALA A 358 -17.68 4.76 24.15
C ALA A 358 -16.93 5.68 23.17
N ARG A 359 -17.23 5.60 21.86
CA ARG A 359 -17.20 6.77 20.99
C ARG A 359 -17.94 7.88 21.69
N THR A 360 -17.15 8.83 22.16
CA THR A 360 -17.64 9.83 23.09
C THR A 360 -18.76 10.62 22.41
N LEU A 361 -19.73 11.04 23.22
CA LEU A 361 -20.65 12.11 22.86
C LEU A 361 -19.93 13.33 22.23
N ALA A 362 -18.63 13.51 22.54
CA ALA A 362 -17.74 14.46 21.91
C ALA A 362 -17.44 14.18 20.44
N GLU A 363 -17.16 12.93 20.05
CA GLU A 363 -16.94 12.54 18.65
C GLU A 363 -18.21 12.74 17.81
N GLN A 364 -19.37 12.36 18.36
CA GLN A 364 -20.66 12.59 17.70
C GLN A 364 -20.93 14.09 17.54
N ARG A 365 -20.65 14.88 18.58
CA ARG A 365 -20.74 16.34 18.52
C ARG A 365 -19.81 16.95 17.46
N ILE A 366 -18.56 16.49 17.39
CA ILE A 366 -17.55 16.97 16.42
C ILE A 366 -17.99 16.64 14.98
N SER A 367 -18.53 15.45 14.74
CA SER A 367 -19.03 15.05 13.41
C SER A 367 -20.18 15.94 12.90
N LEU A 368 -20.95 16.53 13.82
CA LEU A 368 -22.04 17.45 13.54
C LEU A 368 -21.58 18.92 13.47
N GLY A 369 -20.28 19.19 13.57
CA GLY A 369 -19.72 20.54 13.53
C GLY A 369 -20.06 21.40 14.74
N LEU A 370 -20.46 20.79 15.86
CA LEU A 370 -20.92 21.50 17.05
C LEU A 370 -19.78 21.69 18.07
N SER A 371 -19.70 22.86 18.68
CA SER A 371 -18.82 23.12 19.83
C SER A 371 -19.46 22.69 21.15
N ARG A 372 -18.66 22.49 22.20
CA ARG A 372 -19.18 22.21 23.55
C ARG A 372 -20.12 23.31 24.04
N ALA A 373 -19.81 24.57 23.72
CA ALA A 373 -20.64 25.71 24.06
C ALA A 373 -22.02 25.65 23.38
N GLN A 374 -22.07 25.28 22.10
CA GLN A 374 -23.32 25.15 21.35
C GLN A 374 -24.19 24.01 21.89
N VAL A 375 -23.60 22.88 22.30
CA VAL A 375 -24.35 21.79 22.95
C VAL A 375 -24.81 22.21 24.35
N ALA A 376 -23.98 22.92 25.10
CA ALA A 376 -24.31 23.42 26.43
C ALA A 376 -25.48 24.41 26.40
N GLU A 377 -25.50 25.32 25.42
CA GLU A 377 -26.59 26.25 25.17
C GLU A 377 -27.90 25.49 24.85
N ARG A 378 -27.84 24.50 23.96
CA ARG A 378 -29.01 23.65 23.63
C ARG A 378 -29.52 22.82 24.80
N MET A 379 -28.65 22.43 25.71
CA MET A 379 -29.00 21.69 26.93
C MET A 379 -29.41 22.61 28.10
N GLY A 380 -29.17 23.92 28.02
CA GLY A 380 -29.37 24.86 29.13
C GLY A 380 -28.45 24.62 30.32
N VAL A 381 -27.24 24.11 30.10
CA VAL A 381 -26.25 23.80 31.15
C VAL A 381 -24.93 24.53 30.92
N PRO A 382 -24.07 24.69 31.93
CA PRO A 382 -22.73 25.24 31.73
C PRO A 382 -21.86 24.35 30.81
N PRO A 383 -20.96 24.92 29.98
CA PRO A 383 -20.06 24.15 29.13
C PRO A 383 -19.20 23.11 29.87
N GLN A 384 -18.83 23.40 31.13
CA GLN A 384 -18.10 22.47 31.99
C GLN A 384 -18.88 21.18 32.26
N ARG A 385 -20.21 21.25 32.25
CA ARG A 385 -21.09 20.09 32.45
C ARG A 385 -21.14 19.19 31.22
N VAL A 386 -21.06 19.75 30.02
CA VAL A 386 -20.92 19.00 28.75
C VAL A 386 -19.57 18.28 28.72
N ALA A 387 -18.48 18.95 29.12
CA ALA A 387 -17.16 18.32 29.25
C ALA A 387 -17.15 17.17 30.28
N ALA A 388 -17.83 17.35 31.43
CA ALA A 388 -17.97 16.31 32.44
C ALA A 388 -18.80 15.11 31.94
N ILE A 389 -19.82 15.33 31.10
CA ILE A 389 -20.61 14.25 30.47
C ILE A 389 -19.79 13.51 29.42
N GLU A 390 -18.99 14.23 28.61
CA GLU A 390 -18.12 13.64 27.59
C GLU A 390 -16.97 12.81 28.18
N GLY A 391 -16.50 13.14 29.39
CA GLY A 391 -15.40 12.47 30.08
C GLY A 391 -15.80 11.49 31.19
N ALA A 392 -17.09 11.25 31.39
CA ALA A 392 -17.58 10.37 32.46
C ALA A 392 -17.55 8.89 32.08
N GLU A 393 -17.32 8.02 33.07
CA GLU A 393 -17.35 6.56 32.89
C GLU A 393 -18.75 6.05 32.50
N PRO A 394 -18.83 4.96 31.70
CA PRO A 394 -20.11 4.34 31.35
C PRO A 394 -20.94 4.00 32.60
N GLY A 395 -22.15 4.54 32.70
CA GLY A 395 -23.05 4.34 33.85
C GLY A 395 -22.91 5.38 34.98
N ALA A 396 -21.88 6.22 34.98
CA ALA A 396 -21.73 7.33 35.95
C ALA A 396 -22.66 8.52 35.64
N VAL A 397 -23.11 8.64 34.39
CA VAL A 397 -24.06 9.65 33.94
C VAL A 397 -25.47 9.07 33.97
N GLY A 398 -26.38 9.74 34.69
CA GLY A 398 -27.78 9.34 34.72
C GLY A 398 -28.42 9.39 33.33
N VAL A 399 -29.27 8.40 33.02
CA VAL A 399 -30.00 8.23 31.75
C VAL A 399 -30.66 9.52 31.25
N ARG A 400 -31.27 10.30 32.14
CA ARG A 400 -31.92 11.57 31.82
C ARG A 400 -30.95 12.62 31.24
N ILE A 401 -29.71 12.62 31.69
CA ILE A 401 -28.67 13.55 31.25
C ILE A 401 -28.13 13.14 29.87
N LEU A 402 -27.96 11.83 29.64
CA LEU A 402 -27.61 11.29 28.31
C LEU A 402 -28.71 11.60 27.29
N ALA A 403 -29.99 11.46 27.66
CA ALA A 403 -31.11 11.79 26.78
C ALA A 403 -31.10 13.26 26.36
N ALA A 404 -30.86 14.17 27.31
CA ALA A 404 -30.77 15.61 27.03
C ALA A 404 -29.58 15.95 26.12
N PHE A 405 -28.44 15.27 26.30
CA PHE A 405 -27.27 15.46 25.44
C PHE A 405 -27.55 14.98 24.02
N VAL A 406 -28.10 13.78 23.85
CA VAL A 406 -28.42 13.21 22.54
C VAL A 406 -29.47 14.07 21.83
N GLN A 407 -30.47 14.60 22.55
CA GLN A 407 -31.43 15.56 22.00
C GLN A 407 -30.79 16.88 21.56
N ALA A 408 -29.81 17.40 22.31
CA ALA A 408 -29.07 18.60 21.92
C ALA A 408 -28.22 18.41 20.65
N LEU A 409 -27.79 17.17 20.39
CA LEU A 409 -27.19 16.77 19.12
C LEU A 409 -28.23 16.54 17.99
N GLY A 410 -29.53 16.63 18.29
CA GLY A 410 -30.61 16.38 17.33
C GLY A 410 -30.97 14.90 17.16
N GLY A 411 -30.52 14.03 18.07
CA GLY A 411 -30.84 12.60 18.08
C GLY A 411 -31.93 12.22 19.10
N GLN A 412 -32.28 10.93 19.11
CA GLN A 412 -33.13 10.32 20.12
C GLN A 412 -32.36 9.20 20.85
N LEU A 413 -32.46 9.17 22.18
CA LEU A 413 -31.86 8.11 22.98
C LEU A 413 -32.85 6.94 23.10
N GLU A 414 -32.48 5.77 22.58
CA GLU A 414 -33.19 4.52 22.80
C GLU A 414 -32.47 3.69 23.87
N ILE A 415 -33.22 3.14 24.81
CA ILE A 415 -32.68 2.30 25.89
C ILE A 415 -33.23 0.90 25.69
N ALA A 416 -32.35 -0.09 25.64
CA ALA A 416 -32.75 -1.50 25.57
C ALA A 416 -32.23 -2.24 26.79
N ALA A 417 -33.06 -3.11 27.37
CA ALA A 417 -32.64 -4.10 28.35
C ALA A 417 -32.63 -5.49 27.69
N ASP A 418 -31.56 -6.25 27.93
CA ASP A 418 -31.44 -7.63 27.46
C ASP A 418 -31.75 -8.59 28.61
N PHE A 419 -32.78 -9.42 28.42
CA PHE A 419 -33.15 -10.50 29.32
C PHE A 419 -32.92 -11.84 28.62
N GLY A 420 -31.68 -12.34 28.67
CA GLY A 420 -31.35 -13.68 28.19
C GLY A 420 -31.60 -13.88 26.69
N GLY A 421 -31.27 -12.89 25.86
CA GLY A 421 -31.43 -12.94 24.40
C GLY A 421 -32.71 -12.28 23.90
N GLN A 422 -33.59 -11.82 24.79
CA GLN A 422 -34.71 -10.95 24.45
C GLN A 422 -34.35 -9.49 24.76
N ARG A 423 -34.09 -8.70 23.71
CA ARG A 423 -33.93 -7.25 23.82
C ARG A 423 -35.29 -6.58 23.89
N VAL A 424 -35.58 -5.94 25.02
CA VAL A 424 -36.77 -5.13 25.26
C VAL A 424 -36.37 -3.66 25.22
N LEU A 425 -36.97 -2.89 24.30
CA LEU A 425 -36.85 -1.44 24.30
C LEU A 425 -37.60 -0.89 25.52
N LEU A 426 -36.85 -0.29 26.43
CA LEU A 426 -37.36 0.46 27.56
C LEU A 426 -37.72 1.86 27.04
N ARG A 427 -39.03 2.14 26.95
CA ARG A 427 -39.56 3.45 26.56
C ARG A 427 -39.80 4.35 27.75
#